data_AF-A0A923CW69-F1
#
_entry.id   AF-A0A923CW69-F1
#
_cell.length_a   1.000
_cell.length_b   1.000
_cell.length_c   1.000
_cell.angle_alpha   90.00
_cell.angle_beta   90.00
_cell.angle_gamma   90.00
#
_symmetry.space_group_name_H-M   'P 1'
#
loop_
_entity.id
_entity.type
_entity.pdbx_description
1 polymer ?
#
loop_
_entity_poly.entity_id
_entity_poly.type
_entity_poly.pdbx_seq_one_letter_code
_entity_poly.pdbx_strand_id
1 'polypeptide(L)' 'MTIDELKREALQLDASKRASLARDLLVSLDDLSEAEVERLWLEEAVRRDEEMASGKVQPIPMDEVFAELRATRK' A
#
# COMPACT_ATOMS: atom_id res chain seq x y z
N MET A 1 -5.34 -19.43 -14.32
CA MET A 1 -4.70 -18.11 -14.31
C MET A 1 -4.41 -17.76 -12.87
N THR A 2 -3.15 -17.68 -12.47
CA THR A 2 -2.71 -17.37 -11.11
C THR A 2 -2.59 -15.86 -10.89
N ILE A 3 -2.51 -15.41 -9.63
CA ILE A 3 -2.25 -14.00 -9.30
C ILE A 3 -0.92 -13.53 -9.90
N ASP A 4 0.11 -14.39 -9.89
CA ASP A 4 1.41 -14.07 -10.47
C ASP A 4 1.35 -13.93 -12.00
N GLU A 5 0.55 -14.77 -12.67
CA GLU A 5 0.30 -14.65 -14.11
C GLU A 5 -0.41 -13.32 -14.44
N LEU A 6 -1.47 -12.99 -13.70
CA LEU A 6 -2.21 -11.73 -13.83
C LEU A 6 -1.32 -10.50 -13.58
N LYS A 7 -0.50 -10.55 -12.53
CA LYS A 7 0.43 -9.47 -12.19
C LYS A 7 1.46 -9.26 -13.31
N ARG A 8 2.02 -10.35 -13.85
CA ARG A 8 2.98 -10.28 -14.95
C ARG A 8 2.36 -9.64 -16.18
N GLU A 9 1.13 -10.03 -16.54
CA GLU A 9 0.41 -9.47 -17.68
C GLU A 9 0.05 -7.99 -17.47
N ALA A 10 -0.45 -7.63 -16.29
CA ALA A 10 -0.74 -6.24 -15.95
C ALA A 10 0.51 -5.35 -16.06
N LEU A 11 1.68 -5.86 -15.67
CA LEU A 11 2.95 -5.13 -15.78
C LEU A 11 3.44 -4.94 -17.23
N GLN A 12 2.96 -5.73 -18.19
CA GLN A 12 3.26 -5.55 -19.62
C GLN A 12 2.45 -4.40 -20.26
N LEU A 13 1.38 -3.94 -19.63
CA LEU A 13 0.60 -2.82 -20.13
C LEU A 13 1.43 -1.53 -20.12
N ASP A 14 1.09 -0.59 -21.01
CA ASP A 14 1.65 0.77 -20.96
C ASP A 14 1.27 1.51 -19.66
N ALA A 15 2.02 2.56 -19.33
CA ALA A 15 1.85 3.27 -18.05
C ALA A 15 0.42 3.80 -17.84
N SER A 16 -0.25 4.27 -18.89
CA SER A 16 -1.61 4.81 -18.79
C SER A 16 -2.62 3.70 -18.49
N LYS A 17 -2.52 2.56 -19.17
CA LYS A 17 -3.41 1.42 -18.92
C LYS A 17 -3.18 0.79 -17.56
N ARG A 18 -1.91 0.68 -17.12
CA ARG A 18 -1.60 0.24 -15.75
C ARG A 18 -2.20 1.16 -14.71
N ALA A 19 -2.09 2.48 -14.88
CA ALA A 19 -2.67 3.45 -13.95
C ALA A 19 -4.21 3.33 -13.90
N SER A 20 -4.86 3.14 -15.05
CA SER A 20 -6.31 2.90 -15.09
C SER A 20 -6.69 1.62 -14.36
N LEU A 21 -6.03 0.50 -14.66
CA LEU A 21 -6.29 -0.79 -14.01
C LEU A 21 -6.06 -0.72 -12.50
N ALA A 22 -4.99 -0.07 -12.06
CA ALA A 22 -4.70 0.11 -10.64
C ALA A 22 -5.79 0.92 -9.93
N ARG A 23 -6.28 2.01 -10.56
CA ARG A 23 -7.41 2.78 -10.02
C ARG A 23 -8.67 1.92 -9.92
N ASP A 24 -9.02 1.20 -10.96
CA ASP A 24 -10.26 0.42 -10.99
C ASP A 24 -10.21 -0.72 -9.95
N LEU A 25 -9.05 -1.35 -9.77
CA LEU A 25 -8.82 -2.31 -8.68
C LEU A 25 -8.92 -1.65 -7.30
N LEU A 26 -8.37 -0.45 -7.11
CA LEU A 26 -8.50 0.27 -5.84
C LEU A 26 -9.95 0.62 -5.53
N VAL A 27 -10.70 1.14 -6.50
CA VAL A 27 -12.13 1.45 -6.35
C VAL A 27 -12.94 0.20 -6.03
N SER A 28 -12.58 -0.97 -6.57
CA SER A 28 -13.25 -2.22 -6.21
C SER A 28 -13.09 -2.62 -4.74
N LEU A 29 -12.08 -2.07 -4.05
CA LEU A 29 -11.90 -2.26 -2.61
C LEU A 29 -12.76 -1.30 -1.77
N ASP A 30 -13.32 -0.24 -2.36
CA ASP A 30 -14.24 0.68 -1.69
C ASP A 30 -15.66 0.10 -1.56
N ASP A 31 -15.97 -0.98 -2.31
CA ASP A 31 -17.20 -1.76 -2.15
C ASP A 31 -17.13 -2.75 -0.95
N LEU A 32 -16.01 -2.79 -0.22
CA LEU A 32 -15.89 -3.60 0.99
C LEU A 32 -16.73 -3.00 2.12
N SER A 33 -17.36 -3.88 2.92
CA SER A 33 -18.05 -3.42 4.13
C SER A 33 -17.08 -2.77 5.12
N GLU A 34 -17.55 -1.83 5.95
CA GLU A 34 -16.73 -1.22 7.00
C GLU A 34 -16.03 -2.27 7.90
N ALA A 35 -16.73 -3.37 8.23
CA ALA A 35 -16.18 -4.47 9.02
C ALA A 35 -15.04 -5.20 8.30
N GLU A 36 -15.10 -5.28 6.98
CA GLU A 36 -14.06 -5.90 6.15
C GLU A 36 -12.84 -5.00 6.00
N VAL A 37 -13.07 -3.70 5.87
CA VAL A 37 -12.02 -2.67 5.92
C VAL A 37 -11.32 -2.68 7.29
N GLU A 38 -12.07 -2.68 8.39
CA GLU A 38 -11.53 -2.74 9.76
C GLU A 38 -10.66 -3.99 9.96
N ARG A 39 -11.15 -5.16 9.52
CA ARG A 39 -10.40 -6.41 9.59
C ARG A 39 -9.05 -6.31 8.86
N LEU A 40 -9.06 -5.84 7.62
CA LEU A 40 -7.84 -5.69 6.81
C LEU A 40 -6.85 -4.69 7.43
N TRP A 41 -7.34 -3.59 8.01
CA TRP A 41 -6.49 -2.63 8.71
C TRP A 41 -5.89 -3.21 9.99
N LEU A 42 -6.64 -3.99 10.75
CA LEU A 42 -6.13 -4.68 11.94
C LEU A 42 -5.03 -5.69 11.58
N GLU A 43 -5.27 -6.51 10.56
CA GLU A 43 -4.28 -7.48 10.06
C GLU A 43 -2.98 -6.77 9.65
N GLU A 44 -3.09 -5.67 8.90
CA GLU A 44 -1.94 -4.89 8.45
C GLU A 44 -1.21 -4.18 9.60
N ALA A 45 -1.94 -3.67 10.60
CA ALA A 45 -1.35 -3.04 11.77
C ALA A 45 -0.53 -4.04 12.60
N VAL A 46 -1.09 -5.23 12.86
CA VAL A 46 -0.38 -6.32 13.56
C VAL A 46 0.86 -6.73 12.78
N ARG A 47 0.73 -6.96 11.47
CA ARG A 47 1.86 -7.32 10.62
C ARG A 47 2.97 -6.28 10.69
N ARG A 48 2.65 -4.99 10.59
CA ARG A 48 3.65 -3.90 10.66
C ARG A 48 4.31 -3.79 12.03
N ASP A 49 3.56 -3.99 13.11
CA ASP A 49 4.12 -3.98 14.47
C ASP A 49 5.16 -5.09 14.65
N GLU A 50 4.85 -6.32 14.21
CA GLU A 50 5.78 -7.44 14.23
C GLU A 50 7.03 -7.20 13.36
N GLU A 51 6.86 -6.59 12.18
CA GLU A 51 7.97 -6.24 11.30
C GLU A 51 8.91 -5.19 11.91
N MET A 52 8.36 -4.23 12.65
CA MET A 52 9.16 -3.25 13.41
C MET A 52 9.84 -3.90 14.62
N ALA A 53 9.11 -4.67 15.42
CA ALA A 53 9.63 -5.32 16.62
C ALA A 53 10.73 -6.34 16.31
N SER A 54 10.62 -7.05 15.18
CA SER A 54 11.65 -7.99 14.70
C SER A 54 12.85 -7.30 14.05
N GLY A 55 12.79 -5.99 13.78
CA GLY A 55 13.82 -5.25 13.05
C GLY A 55 13.90 -5.61 11.56
N LYS A 56 12.90 -6.32 11.01
CA LYS A 56 12.80 -6.63 9.58
C LYS A 56 12.67 -5.34 8.74
N VAL A 57 12.10 -4.31 9.34
CA VAL A 57 11.93 -2.99 8.73
C VAL A 57 12.56 -1.94 9.64
N GLN A 58 13.28 -0.97 9.06
CA GLN A 58 13.82 0.16 9.79
C GLN A 58 12.83 1.35 9.72
N PRO A 59 12.26 1.77 10.87
CA PRO A 59 11.38 2.92 10.89
C PRO A 59 12.17 4.21 10.67
N ILE A 60 11.53 5.20 10.05
CA ILE A 60 12.09 6.55 9.93
C ILE A 60 11.73 7.33 11.20
N PRO A 61 12.69 7.96 11.89
CA PRO A 61 12.38 8.82 13.02
C PRO A 61 11.37 9.91 12.66
N MET A 62 10.37 10.10 13.53
CA MET A 62 9.30 11.06 13.29
C MET A 62 9.82 12.49 13.04
N ASP A 63 10.88 12.90 13.74
CA ASP A 63 11.50 14.22 13.57
C ASP A 63 12.10 14.42 12.18
N GLU A 64 12.68 13.37 11.59
CA GLU A 64 13.23 13.39 10.23
C GLU A 64 12.11 13.57 9.20
N VAL A 65 11.03 12.80 9.32
CA VAL A 65 9.85 12.91 8.44
C VAL A 65 9.28 14.34 8.46
N PHE A 66 9.10 14.92 9.65
CA PHE A 66 8.56 16.28 9.75
C PHE A 66 9.53 17.35 9.27
N ALA A 67 10.84 17.15 9.42
CA ALA A 67 11.84 18.06 8.87
C ALA A 67 11.77 18.08 7.33
N GLU A 68 11.68 16.92 6.70
CA GLU A 68 11.55 16.81 5.24
C GLU A 68 10.27 17.46 4.72
N LEU A 69 9.10 17.13 5.30
CA LEU A 69 7.81 17.70 4.88
C LEU A 69 7.77 19.23 4.96
N ARG A 70 8.44 19.83 5.95
CA ARG A 70 8.57 21.29 6.06
C ARG A 70 9.50 21.86 4.98
N ALA A 71 10.56 21.15 4.62
CA ALA A 71 11.50 21.58 3.60
C ALA A 71 10.91 21.52 2.18
N THR A 72 10.03 20.55 1.88
CA THR A 72 9.39 20.38 0.56
C THR A 72 8.25 21.37 0.30
N ARG A 73 7.76 22.09 1.32
CA ARG A 73 6.63 23.03 1.23
C ARG A 73 6.99 24.45 0.76
N LYS A 74 8.15 24.64 0.11
CA LYS A 74 8.59 25.94 -0.45
C LYS A 74 8.11 26.13 -1.88
#